data_AF-A0A5S4H4F1-F1
#
_entry.id   AF-A0A5S4H4F1-F1
#
_cell.length_a   1.000
_cell.length_b   1.000
_cell.length_c   1.000
_cell.angle_alpha   90.00
_cell.angle_beta   90.00
_cell.angle_gamma   90.00
#
_symmetry.space_group_name_H-M   'P 1'
#
loop_
_entity.id
_entity.type
_entity.pdbx_description
1 polymer ?
#
loop_
_entity_poly.entity_id
_entity_poly.type
_entity_poly.pdbx_seq_one_letter_code
_entity_poly.pdbx_strand_id
1 'polypeptide(L)'
;EVRWMMSGFGRARGATGRPMTIRNLMGQLDGTGNPDPSDPGFDRAVFVPDATGPHAWMNGGSYAVVRRIRMLLDAWERLPAARQERVIGRRKSDGAPLSGGTEQTPVNLAALGPDGSLAIAGDAHVRVAAPASNGGATMLRRSFSYHDGLRPDGAPDAGLLFVAWQADPTAGFIQVQRKLDGADGLTRFLRHESSAIFAVPGGARPGGYVGQALLEA
;
A
#
# COMPACT_ATOMS: atom_id res chain seq x y z
N GLU A 1 20.23 7.71 19.98
CA GLU A 1 21.01 7.20 18.84
C GLU A 1 20.09 6.80 17.70
N VAL A 2 20.54 6.88 16.45
CA VAL A 2 19.74 6.50 15.27
C VAL A 2 19.82 4.99 15.09
N ARG A 3 18.68 4.28 15.14
CA ARG A 3 18.63 2.83 14.89
C ARG A 3 18.75 2.50 13.39
N TRP A 4 18.07 3.27 12.54
CA TRP A 4 18.14 3.18 11.08
C TRP A 4 17.56 4.45 10.45
N MET A 5 17.93 4.70 9.19
CA MET A 5 17.39 5.77 8.36
C MET A 5 17.22 5.25 6.93
N MET A 6 16.10 5.59 6.29
CA MET A 6 15.85 5.25 4.88
C MET A 6 15.35 6.49 4.15
N SER A 7 15.86 6.72 2.95
CA SER A 7 15.43 7.82 2.08
C SER A 7 14.51 7.30 1.00
N GLY A 8 13.51 8.10 0.64
CA GLY A 8 12.57 7.77 -0.42
C GLY A 8 12.13 9.00 -1.18
N PHE A 9 11.52 8.77 -2.34
CA PHE A 9 11.06 9.81 -3.25
C PHE A 9 9.69 9.48 -3.85
N GLY A 10 9.04 10.51 -4.37
CA GLY A 10 7.83 10.42 -5.18
C GLY A 10 7.93 11.40 -6.35
N ARG A 11 6.91 11.43 -7.21
CA ARG A 11 6.85 12.40 -8.31
C ARG A 11 6.87 13.83 -7.74
N ALA A 12 7.74 14.69 -8.28
CA ALA A 12 7.77 16.11 -7.93
C ALA A 12 6.45 16.81 -8.29
N ARG A 13 6.06 17.80 -7.48
CA ARG A 13 4.89 18.64 -7.80
C ARG A 13 5.12 19.38 -9.13
N GLY A 14 4.10 19.43 -9.98
CA GLY A 14 4.16 20.08 -11.30
C GLY A 14 4.78 19.24 -12.42
N ALA A 15 5.29 18.03 -12.15
CA ALA A 15 5.87 17.16 -13.18
C ALA A 15 4.83 16.60 -14.18
N THR A 16 3.54 16.73 -13.91
CA THR A 16 2.44 16.39 -14.82
C THR A 16 1.55 17.62 -15.03
N GLY A 17 0.98 17.77 -16.23
CA GLY A 17 0.11 18.91 -16.56
C GLY A 17 -1.20 18.97 -15.77
N ARG A 18 -1.52 17.92 -15.01
CA ARG A 18 -2.63 17.86 -14.04
C ARG A 18 -2.28 16.94 -12.87
N PRO A 19 -2.97 17.03 -11.72
CA PRO A 19 -2.85 16.05 -10.65
C PRO A 19 -3.16 14.64 -11.16
N MET A 20 -2.29 13.68 -10.82
CA MET A 20 -2.43 12.28 -11.22
C MET A 20 -1.89 11.39 -10.11
N THR A 21 -2.43 10.17 -10.00
CA THR A 21 -1.87 9.11 -9.18
C THR A 21 -0.38 8.90 -9.54
N ILE A 22 0.43 8.68 -8.51
CA ILE A 22 1.87 8.48 -8.68
C ILE A 22 2.17 7.11 -9.28
N ARG A 23 3.37 6.96 -9.86
CA ARG A 23 3.88 5.65 -10.28
C ARG A 23 4.96 5.16 -9.33
N ASN A 24 5.05 3.84 -9.16
CA ASN A 24 6.18 3.17 -8.50
C ASN A 24 7.25 2.75 -9.52
N LEU A 25 8.36 2.17 -9.05
CA LEU A 25 9.49 1.76 -9.91
C LEU A 25 9.21 0.55 -10.80
N MET A 26 8.15 -0.23 -10.52
CA MET A 26 7.64 -1.24 -11.47
C MET A 26 6.82 -0.62 -12.60
N GLY A 27 6.60 0.70 -12.57
CA GLY A 27 5.90 1.48 -13.58
C GLY A 27 4.38 1.46 -13.44
N GLN A 28 3.82 0.93 -12.35
CA GLN A 28 2.37 0.87 -12.11
C GLN A 28 1.88 2.18 -11.51
N LEU A 29 0.62 2.57 -11.77
CA LEU A 29 -0.06 3.58 -10.94
C LEU A 29 -0.32 2.99 -9.56
N ASP A 30 0.07 3.71 -8.51
CA ASP A 30 0.07 3.22 -7.14
C ASP A 30 -0.61 4.23 -6.21
N GLY A 31 -1.80 3.86 -5.72
CA GLY A 31 -2.62 4.70 -4.83
C GLY A 31 -4.12 4.65 -5.11
N THR A 32 -4.53 4.22 -6.31
CA THR A 32 -5.93 4.22 -6.78
C THR A 32 -6.93 3.55 -5.83
N GLY A 33 -6.55 2.43 -5.19
CA GLY A 33 -7.44 1.67 -4.29
C GLY A 33 -7.37 2.09 -2.82
N ASN A 34 -6.83 3.27 -2.50
CA ASN A 34 -6.85 3.80 -1.14
C ASN A 34 -8.28 4.20 -0.72
N PRO A 35 -8.63 4.12 0.57
CA PRO A 35 -9.86 4.72 1.07
C PRO A 35 -9.82 6.24 0.83
N ASP A 36 -10.94 6.81 0.36
CA ASP A 36 -11.06 8.24 0.09
C ASP A 36 -11.41 8.99 1.39
N PRO A 37 -10.71 10.08 1.75
CA PRO A 37 -11.03 10.88 2.94
C PRO A 37 -12.46 11.44 2.99
N SER A 38 -13.14 11.54 1.85
CA SER A 38 -14.54 11.96 1.77
C SER A 38 -15.54 10.82 2.03
N ASP A 39 -15.09 9.56 2.04
CA ASP A 39 -15.95 8.42 2.30
C ASP A 39 -16.30 8.30 3.80
N PRO A 40 -17.56 8.00 4.16
CA PRO A 40 -17.96 7.83 5.57
C PRO A 40 -17.20 6.74 6.34
N GLY A 41 -16.61 5.77 5.63
CA GLY A 41 -15.83 4.68 6.22
C GLY A 41 -14.35 5.02 6.48
N PHE A 42 -13.86 6.17 6.01
CA PHE A 42 -12.44 6.52 6.06
C PHE A 42 -11.91 6.59 7.49
N ASP A 43 -12.58 7.35 8.36
CA ASP A 43 -12.09 7.56 9.72
C ASP A 43 -11.99 6.25 10.50
N ARG A 44 -13.00 5.38 10.36
CA ARG A 44 -12.99 4.04 10.98
C ARG A 44 -11.86 3.17 10.45
N ALA A 45 -11.48 3.32 9.19
CA ALA A 45 -10.40 2.55 8.59
C ALA A 45 -9.01 3.03 9.06
N VAL A 46 -8.84 4.33 9.28
CA VAL A 46 -7.51 4.96 9.44
C VAL A 46 -7.22 5.37 10.88
N PHE A 47 -8.22 5.85 11.63
CA PHE A 47 -8.05 6.43 12.96
C PHE A 47 -8.61 5.56 14.08
N VAL A 48 -7.87 5.50 15.18
CA VAL A 48 -8.29 4.81 16.41
C VAL A 48 -9.49 5.54 17.00
N PRO A 49 -10.62 4.84 17.25
CA PRO A 49 -11.81 5.45 17.83
C PRO A 49 -11.56 5.88 19.28
N ASP A 50 -12.40 6.79 19.77
CA ASP A 50 -12.32 7.23 21.17
C ASP A 50 -12.59 6.08 22.15
N ALA A 51 -11.66 5.87 23.07
CA ALA A 51 -11.77 4.96 24.20
C ALA A 51 -11.43 5.66 25.52
N THR A 52 -11.77 5.02 26.63
CA THR A 52 -11.40 5.46 27.99
C THR A 52 -10.37 4.52 28.60
N GLY A 53 -9.77 4.92 29.73
CA GLY A 53 -8.79 4.11 30.46
C GLY A 53 -7.36 4.19 29.90
N PRO A 54 -6.51 3.18 30.17
CA PRO A 54 -5.06 3.26 29.96
C PRO A 54 -4.62 3.36 28.48
N HIS A 55 -5.54 3.15 27.53
CA HIS A 55 -5.27 3.23 26.09
C HIS A 55 -5.79 4.53 25.44
N ALA A 56 -6.43 5.42 26.21
CA ALA A 56 -7.02 6.65 25.69
C ALA A 56 -5.99 7.60 25.04
N TRP A 57 -4.69 7.43 25.34
CA TRP A 57 -3.60 8.17 24.70
C TRP A 57 -3.50 7.96 23.18
N MET A 58 -4.12 6.88 22.65
CA MET A 58 -4.17 6.60 21.21
C MET A 58 -5.43 7.12 20.50
N ASN A 59 -6.39 7.72 21.21
CA ASN A 59 -7.61 8.25 20.59
C ASN A 59 -7.28 9.25 19.46
N GLY A 60 -7.90 9.06 18.29
CA GLY A 60 -7.63 9.86 17.09
C GLY A 60 -6.23 9.65 16.48
N GLY A 61 -5.45 8.70 17.01
CA GLY A 61 -4.18 8.26 16.45
C GLY A 61 -4.36 7.24 15.33
N SER A 62 -3.28 6.64 14.86
CA SER A 62 -3.25 5.58 13.85
C SER A 62 -2.06 4.66 14.06
N TYR A 63 -2.11 3.45 13.52
CA TYR A 63 -0.96 2.56 13.49
C TYR A 63 -0.31 2.59 12.11
N ALA A 64 1.00 2.84 12.08
CA ALA A 64 1.79 2.81 10.85
C ALA A 64 2.57 1.50 10.76
N VAL A 65 2.35 0.74 9.69
CA VAL A 65 3.22 -0.39 9.33
C VAL A 65 4.16 0.07 8.23
N VAL A 66 5.47 -0.08 8.48
CA VAL A 66 6.53 0.26 7.53
C VAL A 66 7.19 -1.03 7.05
N ARG A 67 7.32 -1.18 5.73
CA ARG A 67 8.05 -2.29 5.09
C ARG A 67 9.01 -1.73 4.05
N ARG A 68 10.30 -2.12 4.13
CA ARG A 68 11.21 -1.96 2.99
C ARG A 68 11.02 -3.14 2.06
N ILE A 69 10.45 -2.89 0.90
CA ILE A 69 10.12 -3.92 -0.09
C ILE A 69 10.99 -3.69 -1.32
N ARG A 70 12.02 -4.52 -1.51
CA ARG A 70 12.83 -4.50 -2.72
C ARG A 70 12.06 -5.11 -3.88
N MET A 71 12.13 -4.46 -5.03
CA MET A 71 11.57 -4.93 -6.29
C MET A 71 12.66 -5.69 -7.05
N LEU A 72 12.38 -6.93 -7.45
CA LEU A 72 13.27 -7.71 -8.29
C LEU A 72 13.12 -7.26 -9.76
N LEU A 73 13.62 -6.06 -10.07
CA LEU A 73 13.39 -5.36 -11.33
C LEU A 73 13.92 -6.15 -12.54
N ASP A 74 15.10 -6.78 -12.45
CA ASP A 74 15.67 -7.59 -13.54
C ASP A 74 14.75 -8.75 -13.97
N ALA A 75 14.01 -9.33 -13.03
CA ALA A 75 13.05 -10.39 -13.30
C ALA A 75 11.71 -9.82 -13.78
N TRP A 76 11.29 -8.70 -13.21
CA TRP A 76 10.04 -8.02 -13.56
C TRP A 76 10.05 -7.48 -14.99
N GLU A 77 11.13 -6.82 -15.38
CA GLU A 77 11.26 -6.11 -16.66
C GLU A 77 11.40 -7.06 -17.86
N ARG A 78 11.81 -8.30 -17.63
CA ARG A 78 11.80 -9.36 -18.65
C ARG A 78 10.40 -9.83 -19.03
N LEU A 79 9.39 -9.54 -18.22
CA LEU A 79 8.02 -9.90 -18.54
C LEU A 79 7.43 -8.96 -19.60
N PRO A 80 6.68 -9.51 -20.59
CA PRO A 80 5.83 -8.68 -21.44
C PRO A 80 4.84 -7.86 -20.61
N ALA A 81 4.50 -6.64 -21.08
CA ALA A 81 3.57 -5.74 -20.38
C ALA A 81 2.25 -6.44 -20.02
N ALA A 82 1.66 -7.22 -20.93
CA ALA A 82 0.43 -7.96 -20.65
C ALA A 82 0.57 -8.98 -19.49
N ARG A 83 1.75 -9.56 -19.28
CA ARG A 83 2.01 -10.45 -18.14
C ARG A 83 2.16 -9.67 -16.84
N GLN A 84 2.83 -8.52 -16.89
CA GLN A 84 2.93 -7.60 -15.75
C GLN A 84 1.53 -7.12 -15.32
N GLU A 85 0.69 -6.73 -16.27
CA GLU A 85 -0.68 -6.29 -16.02
C GLU A 85 -1.54 -7.41 -15.43
N ARG A 86 -1.39 -8.65 -15.89
CA ARG A 86 -2.08 -9.82 -15.30
C ARG A 86 -1.66 -10.09 -13.86
N VAL A 87 -0.38 -9.93 -13.53
CA VAL A 87 0.12 -10.07 -12.15
C VAL A 87 -0.53 -9.04 -11.23
N ILE A 88 -0.74 -7.82 -11.70
CA ILE A 88 -1.34 -6.76 -10.90
C ILE A 88 -2.88 -6.84 -10.91
N GLY A 89 -3.48 -7.13 -12.06
CA GLY A 89 -4.92 -7.02 -12.31
C GLY A 89 -5.37 -5.63 -12.79
N ARG A 90 -4.43 -4.74 -13.13
CA ARG A 90 -4.68 -3.40 -13.70
C ARG A 90 -3.72 -3.12 -14.86
N ARG A 91 -4.18 -2.31 -15.81
CA ARG A 91 -3.35 -1.82 -16.92
C ARG A 91 -2.26 -0.88 -16.44
N LYS A 92 -1.06 -0.99 -17.00
CA LYS A 92 0.05 -0.08 -16.68
C LYS A 92 -0.15 1.29 -17.31
N SER A 93 -0.76 1.37 -18.49
CA SER A 93 -0.93 2.63 -19.23
C SER A 93 -1.77 3.65 -18.46
N ASP A 94 -2.93 3.24 -17.97
CA ASP A 94 -3.94 4.13 -17.39
C ASP A 94 -4.48 3.68 -16.02
N GLY A 95 -4.00 2.55 -15.47
CA GLY A 95 -4.40 2.05 -14.16
C GLY A 95 -5.78 1.41 -14.10
N ALA A 96 -6.51 1.32 -15.21
CA ALA A 96 -7.84 0.69 -15.19
C ALA A 96 -7.76 -0.80 -14.83
N PRO A 97 -8.77 -1.36 -14.15
CA PRO A 97 -8.81 -2.79 -13.90
C PRO A 97 -8.92 -3.58 -15.20
N LEU A 98 -8.38 -4.80 -15.21
CA LEU A 98 -8.51 -5.68 -16.39
C LEU A 98 -9.96 -6.11 -16.66
N SER A 99 -10.87 -5.87 -15.72
CA SER A 99 -12.32 -5.97 -15.92
C SER A 99 -12.93 -4.83 -16.75
N GLY A 100 -12.15 -3.82 -17.16
CA GLY A 100 -12.58 -2.73 -18.05
C GLY A 100 -12.71 -1.35 -17.38
N GLY A 101 -12.95 -0.31 -18.19
CA GLY A 101 -13.16 1.07 -17.72
C GLY A 101 -11.88 1.91 -17.62
N THR A 102 -11.86 2.82 -16.64
CA THR A 102 -10.78 3.78 -16.34
C THR A 102 -10.13 3.47 -14.99
N GLU A 103 -9.10 4.25 -14.59
CA GLU A 103 -8.43 4.12 -13.30
C GLU A 103 -9.44 3.99 -12.13
N GLN A 104 -10.45 4.86 -12.12
CA GLN A 104 -11.44 5.00 -11.06
C GLN A 104 -12.61 4.02 -11.18
N THR A 105 -12.65 3.20 -12.25
CA THR A 105 -13.66 2.15 -12.36
C THR A 105 -13.44 1.11 -11.26
N PRO A 106 -14.51 0.74 -10.50
CA PRO A 106 -14.41 -0.31 -9.49
C PRO A 106 -13.92 -1.63 -10.09
N VAL A 107 -13.11 -2.34 -9.31
CA VAL A 107 -12.60 -3.65 -9.71
C VAL A 107 -13.74 -4.67 -9.70
N ASN A 108 -14.13 -5.20 -10.86
CA ASN A 108 -15.11 -6.28 -10.93
C ASN A 108 -14.40 -7.65 -10.89
N LEU A 109 -14.37 -8.26 -9.71
CA LEU A 109 -13.72 -9.55 -9.47
C LEU A 109 -14.44 -10.75 -10.10
N ALA A 110 -15.68 -10.59 -10.55
CA ALA A 110 -16.47 -11.63 -11.20
C ALA A 110 -16.46 -11.52 -12.74
N ALA A 111 -15.88 -10.45 -13.29
CA ALA A 111 -15.81 -10.26 -14.74
C ALA A 111 -15.03 -11.39 -15.41
N LEU A 112 -15.55 -11.86 -16.54
CA LEU A 112 -14.94 -12.89 -17.37
C LEU A 112 -14.33 -12.27 -18.63
N GLY A 113 -13.24 -12.85 -19.10
CA GLY A 113 -12.63 -12.53 -20.38
C GLY A 113 -13.34 -13.26 -21.54
N PRO A 114 -12.93 -12.99 -22.80
CA PRO A 114 -13.52 -13.61 -23.99
C PRO A 114 -13.39 -15.15 -24.03
N ASP A 115 -12.40 -15.70 -23.34
CA ASP A 115 -12.15 -17.15 -23.24
C ASP A 115 -12.91 -17.82 -22.08
N GLY A 116 -13.79 -17.08 -21.39
CA GLY A 116 -14.54 -17.56 -20.23
C GLY A 116 -13.73 -17.63 -18.92
N SER A 117 -12.43 -17.30 -18.94
CA SER A 117 -11.62 -17.22 -17.73
C SER A 117 -11.85 -15.91 -16.97
N LEU A 118 -11.40 -15.80 -15.72
CA LEU A 118 -11.49 -14.55 -14.97
C LEU A 118 -10.67 -13.44 -15.66
N ALA A 119 -11.30 -12.30 -15.95
CA ALA A 119 -10.61 -11.13 -16.53
C ALA A 119 -9.47 -10.61 -15.63
N ILE A 120 -9.63 -10.78 -14.32
CA ILE A 120 -8.60 -10.54 -13.31
C ILE A 120 -8.19 -11.90 -12.75
N ALA A 121 -6.94 -12.31 -12.93
CA ALA A 121 -6.47 -13.62 -12.50
C ALA A 121 -6.71 -13.89 -11.00
N GLY A 122 -6.84 -15.17 -10.63
CA GLY A 122 -7.09 -15.59 -9.24
C GLY A 122 -5.98 -15.18 -8.25
N ASP A 123 -4.75 -15.09 -8.75
CA ASP A 123 -3.54 -14.68 -8.04
C ASP A 123 -3.17 -13.21 -8.30
N ALA A 124 -4.02 -12.42 -8.99
CA ALA A 124 -3.72 -11.03 -9.27
C ALA A 124 -3.68 -10.20 -7.97
N HIS A 125 -2.66 -9.36 -7.82
CA HIS A 125 -2.40 -8.59 -6.60
C HIS A 125 -3.64 -7.81 -6.12
N VAL A 126 -4.32 -7.08 -7.02
CA VAL A 126 -5.52 -6.30 -6.65
C VAL A 126 -6.67 -7.18 -6.17
N ARG A 127 -6.81 -8.41 -6.68
CA ARG A 127 -7.83 -9.36 -6.23
C ARG A 127 -7.50 -9.85 -4.82
N VAL A 128 -6.26 -10.27 -4.61
CA VAL A 128 -5.83 -10.83 -3.32
C VAL A 128 -5.86 -9.75 -2.23
N ALA A 129 -5.48 -8.51 -2.55
CA ALA A 129 -5.45 -7.38 -1.62
C ALA A 129 -6.82 -6.70 -1.38
N ALA A 130 -7.83 -6.94 -2.22
CA ALA A 130 -9.11 -6.23 -2.13
C ALA A 130 -9.79 -6.41 -0.75
N PRO A 131 -10.51 -5.39 -0.22
CA PRO A 131 -11.30 -5.55 1.00
C PRO A 131 -12.33 -6.69 0.90
N ALA A 132 -12.97 -6.87 -0.26
CA ALA A 132 -13.90 -7.98 -0.52
C ALA A 132 -13.24 -9.37 -0.37
N SER A 133 -11.92 -9.46 -0.58
CA SER A 133 -11.12 -10.66 -0.38
C SER A 133 -10.65 -10.85 1.06
N ASN A 134 -10.77 -9.84 1.91
CA ASN A 134 -10.15 -9.77 3.23
C ASN A 134 -11.16 -9.35 4.30
N GLY A 135 -12.43 -9.75 4.20
CA GLY A 135 -13.44 -9.48 5.24
C GLY A 135 -13.65 -7.99 5.53
N GLY A 136 -13.41 -7.12 4.54
CA GLY A 136 -13.49 -5.67 4.70
C GLY A 136 -12.19 -5.00 5.17
N ALA A 137 -11.13 -5.76 5.45
CA ALA A 137 -9.83 -5.20 5.83
C ALA A 137 -9.32 -4.22 4.77
N THR A 138 -8.93 -3.04 5.23
CA THR A 138 -8.45 -1.95 4.37
C THR A 138 -7.36 -1.16 5.10
N MET A 139 -6.60 -0.37 4.35
CA MET A 139 -5.55 0.50 4.88
C MET A 139 -5.30 1.66 3.91
N LEU A 140 -4.89 2.80 4.44
CA LEU A 140 -4.39 3.90 3.64
C LEU A 140 -2.91 3.69 3.33
N ARG A 141 -2.56 3.47 2.06
CA ARG A 141 -1.17 3.28 1.63
C ARG A 141 -0.58 4.63 1.21
N ARG A 142 0.50 5.05 1.87
CA ARG A 142 1.20 6.31 1.62
C ARG A 142 2.70 6.10 1.51
N SER A 143 3.08 5.39 0.45
CA SER A 143 4.42 4.87 0.24
C SER A 143 5.33 5.83 -0.52
N PHE A 144 6.63 5.54 -0.48
CA PHE A 144 7.66 6.21 -1.29
C PHE A 144 8.43 5.16 -2.10
N SER A 145 8.94 5.53 -3.27
CA SER A 145 9.95 4.71 -3.95
C SER A 145 11.32 4.94 -3.32
N TYR A 146 12.23 3.98 -3.41
CA TYR A 146 13.64 4.17 -3.03
C TYR A 146 14.57 3.56 -4.07
N HIS A 147 15.79 4.08 -4.13
CA HIS A 147 16.89 3.52 -4.91
C HIS A 147 18.20 3.90 -4.22
N ASP A 148 18.89 2.91 -3.66
CA ASP A 148 20.10 3.09 -2.85
C ASP A 148 21.37 2.58 -3.58
N GLY A 149 21.31 2.53 -4.91
CA GLY A 149 22.40 2.06 -5.78
C GLY A 149 22.27 0.59 -6.19
N LEU A 150 23.42 -0.06 -6.39
CA LEU A 150 23.52 -1.46 -6.83
C LEU A 150 24.04 -2.34 -5.70
N ARG A 151 23.57 -3.58 -5.64
CA ARG A 151 24.05 -4.63 -4.75
C ARG A 151 25.34 -5.25 -5.30
N PRO A 152 26.07 -6.05 -4.49
CA PRO A 152 27.31 -6.71 -4.95
C PRO A 152 27.16 -7.61 -6.18
N ASP A 153 25.96 -8.13 -6.44
CA ASP A 153 25.61 -8.95 -7.61
C ASP A 153 25.19 -8.11 -8.83
N GLY A 154 25.24 -6.78 -8.74
CA GLY A 154 24.84 -5.85 -9.79
C GLY A 154 23.34 -5.55 -9.83
N ALA A 155 22.51 -6.24 -9.04
CA ALA A 155 21.08 -5.98 -9.01
C ALA A 155 20.77 -4.64 -8.33
N PRO A 156 19.74 -3.88 -8.78
CA PRO A 156 19.37 -2.63 -8.13
C PRO A 156 18.85 -2.87 -6.70
N ASP A 157 19.37 -2.11 -5.74
CA ASP A 157 18.74 -1.96 -4.44
C ASP A 157 17.66 -0.88 -4.54
N ALA A 158 16.54 -1.24 -5.15
CA ALA A 158 15.44 -0.34 -5.45
C ALA A 158 14.08 -0.98 -5.16
N GLY A 159 13.12 -0.17 -4.75
CA GLY A 159 11.76 -0.66 -4.54
C GLY A 159 10.86 0.35 -3.86
N LEU A 160 10.07 -0.14 -2.90
CA LEU A 160 9.05 0.63 -2.19
C LEU A 160 9.34 0.66 -0.69
N LEU A 161 9.39 1.87 -0.13
CA LEU A 161 9.16 2.11 1.29
C LEU A 161 7.65 2.16 1.49
N PHE A 162 7.08 0.98 1.73
CA PHE A 162 5.66 0.82 1.94
C PHE A 162 5.29 1.33 3.33
N VAL A 163 4.32 2.23 3.39
CA VAL A 163 3.77 2.73 4.66
C VAL A 163 2.24 2.61 4.59
N ALA A 164 1.68 1.77 5.47
CA ALA A 164 0.23 1.60 5.61
C ALA A 164 -0.27 2.15 6.94
N TRP A 165 -1.32 2.95 6.86
CA TRP A 165 -2.02 3.54 7.99
C TRP A 165 -3.36 2.87 8.18
N GLN A 166 -3.66 2.48 9.42
CA GLN A 166 -4.91 1.84 9.79
C GLN A 166 -5.23 2.04 11.27
N ALA A 167 -6.51 2.00 11.62
CA ALA A 167 -6.99 2.04 12.99
C ALA A 167 -6.61 0.77 13.79
N ASP A 168 -6.56 -0.39 13.12
CA ASP A 168 -6.19 -1.67 13.69
C ASP A 168 -5.36 -2.49 12.68
N PRO A 169 -4.06 -2.74 12.95
CA PRO A 169 -3.19 -3.56 12.10
C PRO A 169 -3.71 -4.98 11.88
N THR A 170 -4.45 -5.56 12.83
CA THR A 170 -4.98 -6.93 12.75
C THR A 170 -6.13 -7.03 11.76
N ALA A 171 -6.92 -5.97 11.61
CA ALA A 171 -8.01 -5.81 10.64
C ALA A 171 -7.60 -5.01 9.39
N GLY A 172 -6.29 -4.79 9.19
CA GLY A 172 -5.73 -4.06 8.05
C GLY A 172 -4.54 -4.81 7.46
N PHE A 173 -3.34 -4.29 7.68
CA PHE A 173 -2.09 -4.83 7.11
C PHE A 173 -1.89 -6.33 7.36
N ILE A 174 -2.06 -6.81 8.59
CA ILE A 174 -1.71 -8.19 8.96
C ILE A 174 -2.61 -9.18 8.21
N GLN A 175 -3.91 -8.91 8.15
CA GLN A 175 -4.87 -9.77 7.46
C GLN A 175 -4.58 -9.83 5.96
N VAL A 176 -4.38 -8.68 5.32
CA VAL A 176 -4.07 -8.61 3.89
C VAL A 176 -2.73 -9.29 3.58
N GLN A 177 -1.67 -8.98 4.33
CA GLN A 177 -0.33 -9.54 4.09
C GLN A 177 -0.30 -11.06 4.25
N ARG A 178 -1.03 -11.63 5.22
CA ARG A 178 -1.15 -13.10 5.37
C ARG A 178 -1.73 -13.75 4.12
N LYS A 179 -2.71 -13.10 3.48
CA LYS A 179 -3.29 -13.60 2.23
C LYS A 179 -2.33 -13.46 1.05
N LEU A 180 -1.63 -12.32 0.96
CA LEU A 180 -0.63 -12.07 -0.08
C LEU A 180 0.51 -13.10 -0.05
N ASP A 181 0.97 -13.46 1.15
CA ASP A 181 2.07 -14.43 1.34
C ASP A 181 1.80 -15.78 0.67
N GLY A 182 0.55 -16.26 0.70
CA GLY A 182 0.18 -17.57 0.14
C GLY A 182 -0.43 -17.55 -1.27
N ALA A 183 -0.95 -16.41 -1.75
CA ALA A 183 -1.79 -16.38 -2.95
C ALA A 183 -1.40 -15.32 -4.00
N ASP A 184 -0.50 -14.38 -3.69
CA ASP A 184 -0.19 -13.26 -4.58
C ASP A 184 0.88 -13.59 -5.62
N GLY A 185 0.52 -13.43 -6.90
CA GLY A 185 1.44 -13.57 -8.02
C GLY A 185 2.55 -12.51 -8.05
N LEU A 186 2.40 -11.39 -7.34
CA LEU A 186 3.42 -10.34 -7.24
C LEU A 186 4.55 -10.70 -6.26
N THR A 187 4.28 -11.53 -5.24
CA THR A 187 5.25 -11.92 -4.19
C THR A 187 6.57 -12.44 -4.77
N ARG A 188 6.53 -13.15 -5.91
CA ARG A 188 7.75 -13.67 -6.57
C ARG A 188 8.71 -12.57 -7.06
N PHE A 189 8.23 -11.34 -7.25
CA PHE A 189 9.00 -10.17 -7.68
C PHE A 189 9.36 -9.21 -6.54
N LEU A 190 9.05 -9.56 -5.30
CA LEU A 190 9.26 -8.70 -4.15
C LEU A 190 10.11 -9.40 -3.08
N ARG A 191 10.88 -8.62 -2.33
CA ARG A 191 11.56 -9.08 -1.11
C ARG A 191 11.31 -8.08 0.00
N HIS A 192 10.70 -8.52 1.10
CA HIS A 192 10.55 -7.70 2.28
C HIS A 192 11.81 -7.83 3.15
N GLU A 193 12.58 -6.76 3.28
CA GLU A 193 13.91 -6.79 3.89
C GLU A 193 13.97 -6.05 5.24
N SER A 194 12.96 -5.23 5.53
CA SER A 194 12.82 -4.56 6.83
C SER A 194 11.36 -4.35 7.19
N SER A 195 11.09 -4.25 8.48
CA SER A 195 9.75 -4.08 9.04
C SER A 195 9.79 -3.27 10.32
N ALA A 196 8.78 -2.42 10.50
CA ALA A 196 8.46 -1.82 11.78
C ALA A 196 6.96 -1.58 11.89
N ILE A 197 6.46 -1.53 13.13
CA ILE A 197 5.11 -1.08 13.46
C ILE A 197 5.24 0.03 14.50
N PHE A 198 4.49 1.10 14.32
CA PHE A 198 4.48 2.24 15.21
C PHE A 198 3.05 2.61 15.60
N ALA A 199 2.85 2.91 16.87
CA ALA A 199 1.67 3.64 17.34
C ALA A 199 1.95 5.14 17.14
N VAL A 200 1.10 5.81 16.36
CA VAL A 200 1.21 7.25 16.08
C VAL A 200 0.02 7.91 16.75
N PRO A 201 0.21 8.60 17.90
CA PRO A 201 -0.90 9.17 18.65
C PRO A 201 -1.57 10.32 17.89
N GLY A 202 -2.74 10.72 18.37
CA GLY A 202 -3.48 11.85 17.81
C GLY A 202 -2.68 13.16 17.82
N GLY A 203 -3.15 14.13 17.03
CA GLY A 203 -2.54 15.45 16.94
C GLY A 203 -2.43 16.15 18.30
N ALA A 204 -1.37 16.94 18.48
CA ALA A 204 -1.18 17.72 19.69
C ALA A 204 -2.31 18.75 19.87
N ARG A 205 -2.82 18.89 21.09
CA ARG A 205 -3.73 19.98 21.45
C ARG A 205 -2.95 21.31 21.50
N PRO A 206 -3.61 22.46 21.30
CA PRO A 206 -2.97 23.76 21.50
C PRO A 206 -2.25 23.85 22.84
N GLY A 207 -0.97 24.22 22.83
CA GLY A 207 -0.13 24.32 24.03
C GLY A 207 0.48 23.00 24.53
N GLY A 208 0.20 21.87 23.88
CA GLY A 208 0.77 20.57 24.22
C GLY A 208 1.73 20.01 23.16
N TYR A 209 2.14 18.76 23.34
CA TYR A 209 2.99 18.02 22.38
C TYR A 209 2.40 16.65 22.04
N VAL A 210 2.86 16.08 20.92
CA VAL A 210 2.40 14.76 20.44
C VAL A 210 2.81 13.69 21.45
N GLY A 211 1.86 12.86 21.88
CA GLY A 211 2.10 11.78 22.85
C GLY A 211 2.11 12.22 24.32
N GLN A 212 1.82 13.49 24.63
CA GLN A 212 1.76 14.00 26.01
C GLN A 212 0.88 13.13 26.92
N ALA A 213 -0.30 12.71 26.45
CA ALA A 213 -1.23 11.88 27.22
C ALA A 213 -0.70 10.47 27.57
N LEU A 214 0.37 9.99 26.90
CA LEU A 214 1.05 8.75 27.26
C LEU A 214 2.21 9.00 28.22
N LEU A 215 2.95 10.09 27.99
CA LEU A 215 4.23 10.35 28.64
C LEU A 215 4.10 11.00 30.02
N GLU A 216 2.95 11.62 30.31
CA GLU A 216 2.62 12.26 31.59
C GLU A 216 1.49 11.54 32.35
N ALA A 217 1.06 10.37 31.87
CA ALA A 217 0.04 9.55 32.51
C ALA A 217 0.51 8.88 33.81
#